data_AF-A0A438MLI7-F1
#
_entry.id   AF-A0A438MLI7-F1
#
_cell.length_a   1.000
_cell.length_b   1.000
_cell.length_c   1.000
_cell.angle_alpha   90.00
_cell.angle_beta   90.00
_cell.angle_gamma   90.00
#
_symmetry.space_group_name_H-M   'P 1'
#
loop_
_entity.id
_entity.type
_entity.pdbx_description
1 polymer ?
#
loop_
_entity_poly.entity_id
_entity_poly.type
_entity_poly.pdbx_seq_one_letter_code
_entity_poly.pdbx_strand_id
1 'polypeptide(L)'
;MTRKERVRWATLIGVPFFAAMWVVVLGAMRWPRYWEWLAPEQTPMTWLESVMLVLCAGVALLMAAVIYLRDQPAARLWLLLAAGFVWLALDERFAVHERVRDGYLAPSGVSPIPWGAPGDFILILYGIAGLALLPQVLRLFRPDRLAFVLFGAGVLLAVVAVASDSIDIHAHSIDVERVEQTAEEIAELASFTCFLLAMTLRLLAILTDGTVRLPRVGDVSQASMTGK
;
A
#
# COMPACT_ATOMS: atom_id res chain seq x y z
N MET A 1 -26.26 -3.71 17.65
CA MET A 1 -25.26 -3.78 16.56
C MET A 1 -25.74 -4.78 15.52
N THR A 2 -25.90 -4.36 14.27
CA THR A 2 -26.34 -5.21 13.15
C THR A 2 -25.25 -6.23 12.76
N ARG A 3 -25.61 -7.28 11.99
CA ARG A 3 -24.61 -8.25 11.47
C ARG A 3 -23.53 -7.55 10.63
N LYS A 4 -23.92 -6.56 9.82
CA LYS A 4 -23.02 -5.73 9.00
C LYS A 4 -22.02 -4.97 9.89
N GLU A 5 -22.51 -4.31 10.93
CA GLU A 5 -21.66 -3.57 11.86
C GLU A 5 -20.67 -4.49 12.58
N ARG A 6 -21.10 -5.69 13.00
CA ARG A 6 -20.19 -6.66 13.64
C ARG A 6 -19.04 -7.06 12.74
N VAL A 7 -19.31 -7.36 11.45
CA VAL A 7 -18.27 -7.71 10.48
C VAL A 7 -17.34 -6.52 10.23
N ARG A 8 -17.89 -5.31 10.12
CA ARG A 8 -17.11 -4.08 9.94
C ARG A 8 -16.14 -3.86 11.10
N TRP A 9 -16.62 -3.97 12.34
CA TRP A 9 -15.80 -3.81 13.54
C TRP A 9 -14.77 -4.92 13.71
N ALA A 10 -15.16 -6.17 13.47
CA ALA A 10 -14.24 -7.29 13.50
C ALA A 10 -13.10 -7.12 12.50
N THR A 11 -13.37 -6.58 11.31
CA THR A 11 -12.34 -6.29 10.30
C THR A 11 -11.41 -5.17 10.75
N LEU A 12 -11.99 -4.05 11.22
CA LEU A 12 -11.26 -2.86 11.66
C LEU A 12 -10.32 -3.13 12.85
N ILE A 13 -10.68 -4.06 13.73
CA ILE A 13 -9.87 -4.41 14.90
C ILE A 13 -8.96 -5.58 14.58
N GLY A 14 -9.50 -6.63 13.96
CA GLY A 14 -8.81 -7.89 13.75
C GLY A 14 -7.60 -7.77 12.83
N VAL A 15 -7.70 -7.03 11.72
CA VAL A 15 -6.59 -6.92 10.76
C VAL A 15 -5.40 -6.16 11.36
N PRO A 16 -5.56 -4.95 11.94
CA PRO A 16 -4.43 -4.26 12.61
C PRO A 16 -3.89 -5.02 13.81
N PHE A 17 -4.77 -5.65 14.61
CA PHE A 17 -4.33 -6.46 15.73
C PHE A 17 -3.45 -7.61 15.28
N PHE A 18 -3.84 -8.32 14.22
CA PHE A 18 -3.04 -9.41 13.67
C PHE A 18 -1.67 -8.92 13.18
N ALA A 19 -1.62 -7.83 12.41
CA ALA A 19 -0.37 -7.25 11.92
C ALA A 19 0.55 -6.83 13.07
N ALA A 20 0.02 -6.09 14.05
CA ALA A 20 0.79 -5.64 15.21
C ALA A 20 1.27 -6.80 16.09
N MET A 21 0.41 -7.80 16.32
CA MET A 21 0.77 -9.01 17.06
C MET A 21 1.93 -9.74 16.37
N TRP A 22 1.94 -9.82 15.04
CA TRP A 22 3.01 -10.47 14.30
C TRP A 22 4.36 -9.77 14.52
N VAL A 23 4.41 -8.44 14.38
CA VAL A 23 5.63 -7.63 14.64
C VAL A 23 6.15 -7.88 16.06
N VAL A 24 5.26 -7.86 17.06
CA VAL A 24 5.63 -8.10 18.47
C VAL A 24 6.17 -9.51 18.66
N VAL A 25 5.54 -10.52 18.07
CA VAL A 25 5.98 -11.92 18.18
C VAL A 25 7.35 -12.12 17.54
N LEU A 26 7.56 -11.62 16.32
CA LEU A 26 8.85 -11.71 15.63
C LEU A 26 9.96 -11.02 16.43
N GLY A 27 9.71 -9.79 16.88
CA GLY A 27 10.67 -9.02 17.67
C GLY A 27 11.02 -9.71 19.01
N ALA A 28 10.02 -10.26 19.70
CA ALA A 28 10.23 -10.99 20.95
C ALA A 28 10.99 -12.30 20.74
N MET A 29 10.68 -13.06 19.68
CA MET A 29 11.34 -14.33 19.37
C MET A 29 12.82 -14.15 19.01
N ARG A 30 13.21 -12.97 18.50
CA ARG A 30 14.59 -12.70 18.08
C ARG A 30 15.32 -11.71 18.99
N TRP A 31 14.79 -11.40 20.18
CA TRP A 31 15.44 -10.48 21.12
C TRP A 31 16.80 -11.01 21.62
N PRO A 32 17.86 -10.16 21.71
CA PRO A 32 17.91 -8.73 21.41
C PRO A 32 18.18 -8.39 19.95
N ARG A 33 18.37 -9.37 19.07
CA ARG A 33 18.68 -9.24 17.63
C ARG A 33 17.43 -9.10 16.76
N TYR A 34 16.42 -8.38 17.24
CA TYR A 34 15.09 -8.29 16.60
C TYR A 34 15.16 -7.92 15.11
N TRP A 35 16.10 -7.04 14.75
CA TRP A 35 16.33 -6.55 13.39
C TRP A 35 16.51 -7.69 12.39
N GLU A 36 17.05 -8.85 12.78
CA GLU A 36 17.29 -9.96 11.84
C GLU A 36 16.02 -10.56 11.25
N TRP A 37 14.87 -10.37 11.90
CA TRP A 37 13.58 -10.88 11.45
C TRP A 37 12.61 -9.76 11.05
N LEU A 38 13.00 -8.50 11.23
CA LEU A 38 12.16 -7.33 11.00
C LEU A 38 12.73 -6.33 9.97
N ALA A 39 14.00 -6.41 9.58
CA ALA A 39 14.65 -5.39 8.74
C ALA A 39 15.23 -5.91 7.40
N PRO A 40 15.82 -7.12 7.29
CA PRO A 40 16.29 -7.60 5.98
C PRO A 40 15.16 -8.06 5.04
N GLU A 41 15.35 -7.87 3.72
CA GLU A 41 14.41 -8.26 2.64
C GLU A 41 14.18 -9.78 2.44
N GLN A 42 14.66 -10.63 3.35
CA GLN A 42 14.43 -12.08 3.30
C GLN A 42 13.98 -12.61 4.66
N THR A 43 13.11 -11.84 5.31
CA THR A 43 12.63 -12.14 6.65
C THR A 43 11.19 -12.62 6.68
N PRO A 44 10.76 -13.15 7.85
CA PRO A 44 9.35 -13.37 8.10
C PRO A 44 8.47 -12.10 8.02
N MET A 45 9.05 -10.90 8.14
CA MET A 45 8.36 -9.61 8.00
C MET A 45 8.02 -9.34 6.53
N THR A 46 9.02 -9.29 5.66
CA THR A 46 8.90 -9.19 4.19
C THR A 46 7.92 -10.22 3.60
N TRP A 47 7.93 -11.46 4.14
CA TRP A 47 6.96 -12.48 3.73
C TRP A 47 5.52 -12.10 4.08
N LEU A 48 5.28 -11.57 5.28
CA LEU A 48 3.96 -11.11 5.68
C LEU A 48 3.51 -9.92 4.82
N GLU A 49 4.39 -8.97 4.53
CA GLU A 49 4.12 -7.83 3.65
C GLU A 49 3.73 -8.26 2.24
N SER A 50 4.49 -9.19 1.66
CA SER A 50 4.14 -9.83 0.39
C SER A 50 2.73 -10.44 0.43
N VAL A 51 2.37 -11.14 1.52
CA VAL A 51 1.03 -11.71 1.71
C VAL A 51 -0.03 -10.61 1.80
N MET A 52 0.22 -9.53 2.54
CA MET A 52 -0.70 -8.39 2.67
C MET A 52 -0.94 -7.71 1.32
N LEU A 53 0.09 -7.56 0.50
CA LEU A 53 -0.02 -7.02 -0.87
C LEU A 53 -0.79 -7.98 -1.80
N VAL A 54 -0.59 -9.30 -1.70
CA VAL A 54 -1.41 -10.29 -2.44
C VAL A 54 -2.88 -10.22 -2.02
N LEU A 55 -3.16 -10.07 -0.73
CA LEU A 55 -4.54 -9.89 -0.24
C LEU A 55 -5.14 -8.58 -0.76
N CYS A 56 -4.36 -7.50 -0.77
CA CYS A 56 -4.74 -6.22 -1.38
C CYS A 56 -5.11 -6.39 -2.86
N ALA A 57 -4.26 -7.07 -3.63
CA ALA A 57 -4.52 -7.39 -5.04
C ALA A 57 -5.78 -8.25 -5.21
N GLY A 58 -5.98 -9.26 -4.36
CA GLY A 58 -7.14 -10.13 -4.39
C GLY A 58 -8.46 -9.39 -4.15
N VAL A 59 -8.50 -8.49 -3.15
CA VAL A 59 -9.68 -7.65 -2.88
C VAL A 59 -9.92 -6.66 -4.02
N ALA A 60 -8.87 -6.04 -4.55
CA ALA A 60 -8.97 -5.14 -5.71
C ALA A 60 -9.49 -5.86 -6.97
N LEU A 61 -9.04 -7.08 -7.23
CA LEU A 61 -9.51 -7.90 -8.35
C LEU A 61 -10.97 -8.33 -8.18
N LEU A 62 -11.36 -8.74 -6.97
CA LEU A 62 -12.76 -9.04 -6.65
C LEU A 62 -13.65 -7.81 -6.85
N MET A 63 -13.18 -6.64 -6.43
CA MET A 63 -13.85 -5.36 -6.69
C MET A 63 -13.96 -5.07 -8.19
N ALA A 64 -12.89 -5.29 -8.97
CA ALA A 64 -12.93 -5.14 -10.42
C ALA A 64 -14.01 -6.04 -11.04
N ALA A 65 -14.08 -7.31 -10.63
CA ALA A 65 -15.10 -8.25 -11.11
C ALA A 65 -16.52 -7.82 -10.75
N VAL A 66 -16.77 -7.44 -9.48
CA VAL A 66 -18.10 -6.97 -9.03
C VAL A 66 -18.55 -5.72 -9.78
N ILE A 67 -17.64 -4.77 -10.02
CA ILE A 67 -17.93 -3.52 -10.73
C ILE A 67 -18.10 -3.77 -12.25
N TYR A 68 -17.33 -4.71 -12.82
CA TYR A 68 -17.45 -5.13 -14.22
C TYR A 68 -18.80 -5.79 -14.49
N LEU A 69 -19.25 -6.71 -13.63
CA LEU A 69 -20.56 -7.35 -13.73
C LEU A 69 -21.75 -6.38 -13.56
N ARG A 70 -21.47 -5.13 -13.16
CA ARG A 70 -22.45 -4.04 -13.04
C ARG A 70 -22.29 -2.99 -14.15
N ASP A 71 -21.54 -3.29 -15.20
CA ASP A 71 -21.27 -2.43 -16.36
C ASP A 71 -20.76 -1.03 -16.01
N GLN A 72 -19.91 -0.93 -14.98
CA GLN A 72 -19.36 0.36 -14.54
C GLN A 72 -17.91 0.56 -15.00
N PRO A 73 -17.55 1.76 -15.52
CA PRO A 73 -16.22 2.02 -16.08
C PRO A 73 -15.10 1.95 -15.04
N ALA A 74 -15.42 2.07 -13.75
CA ALA A 74 -14.45 2.01 -12.66
C ALA A 74 -13.79 0.63 -12.49
N ALA A 75 -14.31 -0.43 -13.12
CA ALA A 75 -13.70 -1.76 -13.09
C ALA A 75 -12.24 -1.73 -13.57
N ARG A 76 -11.93 -0.88 -14.56
CA ARG A 76 -10.57 -0.72 -15.10
C ARG A 76 -9.60 -0.15 -14.07
N LEU A 77 -10.05 0.79 -13.25
CA LEU A 77 -9.20 1.37 -12.19
C LEU A 77 -8.95 0.37 -11.07
N TRP A 78 -9.94 -0.46 -10.71
CA TRP A 78 -9.74 -1.56 -9.76
C TRP A 78 -8.78 -2.62 -10.29
N LEU A 79 -8.86 -2.95 -11.59
CA LEU A 79 -7.92 -3.87 -12.24
C LEU A 79 -6.50 -3.29 -12.25
N LEU A 80 -6.35 -2.00 -12.55
CA LEU A 80 -5.06 -1.32 -12.49
C LEU A 80 -4.48 -1.32 -11.07
N LEU A 81 -5.33 -1.07 -10.07
CA LEU A 81 -4.93 -1.11 -8.66
C LEU A 81 -4.51 -2.53 -8.25
N ALA A 82 -5.23 -3.56 -8.70
CA ALA A 82 -4.85 -4.96 -8.47
C ALA A 82 -3.49 -5.28 -9.12
N ALA A 83 -3.27 -4.85 -10.36
CA ALA A 83 -1.99 -5.04 -11.04
C ALA A 83 -0.84 -4.32 -10.31
N GLY A 84 -1.08 -3.11 -9.80
CA GLY A 84 -0.12 -2.38 -8.97
C GLY A 84 0.25 -3.15 -7.70
N PHE A 85 -0.73 -3.67 -6.97
CA PHE A 85 -0.45 -4.49 -5.77
C PHE A 85 0.23 -5.82 -6.10
N VAL A 86 -0.06 -6.45 -7.24
CA VAL A 86 0.68 -7.64 -7.70
C VAL A 86 2.14 -7.28 -7.98
N TRP A 87 2.38 -6.15 -8.67
CA TRP A 87 3.74 -5.68 -8.93
C TRP A 87 4.50 -5.44 -7.63
N LEU A 88 3.92 -4.70 -6.69
CA LEU A 88 4.52 -4.46 -5.38
C LEU A 88 4.75 -5.77 -4.61
N ALA A 89 3.81 -6.72 -4.62
CA ALA A 89 4.01 -8.00 -3.95
C ALA A 89 5.17 -8.83 -4.53
N LEU A 90 5.36 -8.75 -5.87
CA LEU A 90 6.47 -9.40 -6.53
C LEU A 90 7.78 -8.69 -6.20
N ASP A 91 7.77 -7.36 -6.20
CA ASP A 91 8.92 -6.56 -5.82
C ASP A 91 9.36 -6.87 -4.40
N GLU A 92 8.44 -6.80 -3.44
CA GLU A 92 8.63 -7.17 -2.03
C GLU A 92 9.23 -8.57 -1.87
N ARG A 93 8.63 -9.56 -2.53
CA ARG A 93 9.07 -10.96 -2.37
C ARG A 93 10.42 -11.23 -3.02
N PHE A 94 10.71 -10.53 -4.09
CA PHE A 94 11.82 -10.84 -4.98
C PHE A 94 12.81 -9.70 -5.13
N ALA A 95 12.79 -8.65 -4.31
CA ALA A 95 13.73 -7.54 -4.40
C ALA A 95 13.95 -7.08 -5.86
N VAL A 96 12.88 -6.95 -6.66
CA VAL A 96 13.03 -6.79 -8.12
C VAL A 96 13.76 -5.48 -8.41
N HIS A 97 13.38 -4.42 -7.71
CA HIS A 97 14.01 -3.10 -7.81
C HIS A 97 15.48 -3.16 -7.40
N GLU A 98 15.85 -3.88 -6.33
CA GLU A 98 17.24 -4.05 -5.91
C GLU A 98 18.06 -4.79 -6.98
N ARG A 99 17.54 -5.90 -7.51
CA ARG A 99 18.28 -6.68 -8.54
C ARG A 99 18.50 -5.86 -9.80
N VAL A 100 17.56 -4.98 -10.14
CA VAL A 100 17.73 -4.05 -11.26
C VAL A 100 18.74 -2.96 -10.90
N ARG A 101 18.66 -2.39 -9.69
CA ARG A 101 19.62 -1.42 -9.15
C ARG A 101 21.04 -2.00 -9.20
N ASP A 102 21.29 -3.09 -8.50
CA ASP A 102 22.64 -3.63 -8.28
C ASP A 102 23.19 -4.36 -9.51
N GLY A 103 22.32 -5.00 -10.29
CA GLY A 103 22.72 -5.77 -11.46
C GLY A 103 23.00 -4.93 -12.71
N TYR A 104 22.35 -3.77 -12.85
CA TYR A 104 22.38 -3.01 -14.10
C TYR A 104 22.63 -1.51 -13.91
N LEU A 105 21.92 -0.86 -12.98
CA LEU A 105 21.95 0.60 -12.85
C LEU A 105 23.19 1.12 -12.11
N ALA A 106 23.48 0.52 -10.95
CA ALA A 106 24.60 0.92 -10.11
C ALA A 106 25.96 0.69 -10.78
N PRO A 107 26.24 -0.46 -11.45
CA PRO A 107 27.47 -0.65 -12.19
C PRO A 107 27.65 0.33 -13.37
N SER A 108 26.54 0.84 -13.90
CA SER A 108 26.53 1.84 -14.98
C SER A 108 26.70 3.28 -14.47
N GLY A 109 26.76 3.49 -13.14
CA GLY A 109 26.90 4.80 -12.52
C GLY A 109 25.69 5.73 -12.73
N VAL A 110 24.51 5.17 -13.00
CA VAL A 110 23.29 5.96 -13.27
C VAL A 110 22.72 6.48 -11.94
N SER A 111 22.91 7.77 -11.65
CA SER A 111 22.30 8.43 -10.50
C SER A 111 21.71 9.80 -10.90
N PRO A 112 20.43 9.86 -11.30
CA PRO A 112 19.78 11.11 -11.68
C PRO A 112 19.39 11.98 -10.48
N ILE A 113 19.45 11.44 -9.25
CA ILE A 113 19.14 12.14 -8.00
C ILE A 113 20.42 12.37 -7.19
N PRO A 114 20.66 13.56 -6.62
CA PRO A 114 21.94 13.89 -6.00
C PRO A 114 22.11 13.38 -4.56
N TRP A 115 21.06 12.84 -3.94
CA TRP A 115 21.07 12.40 -2.53
C TRP A 115 20.97 10.89 -2.32
N GLY A 116 20.78 10.11 -3.39
CA GLY A 116 20.67 8.65 -3.34
C GLY A 116 21.87 7.96 -4.01
N ALA A 117 22.03 6.67 -3.73
CA ALA A 117 23.02 5.84 -4.37
C ALA A 117 22.65 5.58 -5.85
N PRO A 118 23.63 5.18 -6.70
CA PRO A 118 23.36 4.81 -8.07
C PRO A 118 22.25 3.74 -8.19
N GLY A 119 21.18 4.07 -8.92
CA GLY A 119 20.04 3.20 -9.15
C GLY A 119 18.83 3.34 -8.21
N ASP A 120 18.96 4.01 -7.05
CA ASP A 120 17.87 4.18 -6.06
C ASP A 120 16.66 4.96 -6.60
N PHE A 121 16.87 5.72 -7.68
CA PHE A 121 15.80 6.45 -8.35
C PHE A 121 14.66 5.53 -8.84
N ILE A 122 14.87 4.21 -8.96
CA ILE A 122 13.83 3.26 -9.37
C ILE A 122 12.63 3.24 -8.42
N LEU A 123 12.85 3.31 -7.10
CA LEU A 123 11.77 3.35 -6.10
C LEU A 123 11.02 4.69 -6.17
N ILE A 124 11.75 5.78 -6.42
CA ILE A 124 11.14 7.09 -6.68
C ILE A 124 10.25 7.03 -7.93
N LEU A 125 10.64 6.31 -8.98
CA LEU A 125 9.80 6.12 -10.16
C LEU A 125 8.52 5.34 -9.84
N TYR A 126 8.58 4.30 -8.99
CA TYR A 126 7.39 3.60 -8.51
C TYR A 126 6.47 4.55 -7.74
N GLY A 127 7.03 5.35 -6.82
CA GLY A 127 6.32 6.36 -6.07
C GLY A 127 5.62 7.39 -6.97
N ILE A 128 6.34 7.94 -7.96
CA ILE A 128 5.78 8.89 -8.93
C ILE A 128 4.65 8.26 -9.74
N ALA A 129 4.82 7.02 -10.22
CA ALA A 129 3.77 6.32 -10.96
C ALA A 129 2.51 6.13 -10.12
N GLY A 130 2.67 5.73 -8.85
CA GLY A 130 1.56 5.62 -7.90
C GLY A 130 0.87 6.96 -7.64
N LEU A 131 1.64 8.02 -7.37
CA LEU A 131 1.12 9.37 -7.13
C LEU A 131 0.41 9.96 -8.36
N ALA A 132 0.87 9.66 -9.57
CA ALA A 132 0.22 10.10 -10.81
C ALA A 132 -1.18 9.48 -10.98
N LEU A 133 -1.39 8.26 -10.48
CA LEU A 133 -2.68 7.55 -10.49
C LEU A 133 -3.55 7.84 -9.25
N LEU A 134 -2.97 8.44 -8.21
CA LEU A 134 -3.62 8.66 -6.93
C LEU A 134 -4.93 9.47 -7.04
N PRO A 135 -5.03 10.56 -7.82
CA PRO A 135 -6.28 11.32 -7.92
C PRO A 135 -7.46 10.50 -8.47
N GLN A 136 -7.20 9.58 -9.39
CA GLN A 136 -8.20 8.67 -9.95
C GLN A 136 -8.57 7.57 -8.94
N VAL A 137 -7.57 6.99 -8.28
CA VAL A 137 -7.77 5.92 -7.28
C VAL A 137 -8.53 6.44 -6.06
N LEU A 138 -8.21 7.63 -5.55
CA LEU A 138 -8.91 8.24 -4.41
C LEU A 138 -10.41 8.43 -4.66
N ARG A 139 -10.83 8.63 -5.93
CA ARG A 139 -12.26 8.73 -6.28
C ARG A 139 -13.02 7.44 -6.03
N LEU A 140 -12.36 6.27 -6.07
CA LEU A 140 -12.97 4.97 -5.80
C LEU A 140 -13.46 4.84 -4.34
N PHE A 141 -12.79 5.55 -3.43
CA PHE A 141 -13.03 5.47 -1.98
C PHE A 141 -13.89 6.61 -1.45
N ARG A 142 -14.04 7.74 -2.17
CA ARG A 142 -14.84 8.91 -1.74
C ARG A 142 -16.23 8.59 -1.16
N PRO A 143 -16.99 7.61 -1.66
CA PRO A 143 -18.30 7.30 -1.09
C PRO A 143 -18.27 6.76 0.36
N ASP A 144 -17.14 6.22 0.83
CA ASP A 144 -16.96 5.77 2.22
C ASP A 144 -15.82 6.58 2.87
N ARG A 145 -16.18 7.53 3.73
CA ARG A 145 -15.23 8.43 4.40
C ARG A 145 -14.14 7.67 5.16
N LEU A 146 -14.48 6.55 5.81
CA LEU A 146 -13.49 5.78 6.58
C LEU A 146 -12.53 5.07 5.65
N ALA A 147 -13.03 4.43 4.58
CA ALA A 147 -12.18 3.81 3.58
C ALA A 147 -11.27 4.83 2.88
N PHE A 148 -11.79 6.03 2.59
CA PHE A 148 -11.01 7.13 2.03
C PHE A 148 -9.87 7.58 2.95
N VAL A 149 -10.15 7.78 4.24
CA VAL A 149 -9.14 8.17 5.24
C VAL A 149 -8.09 7.08 5.39
N LEU A 150 -8.49 5.82 5.49
CA LEU A 150 -7.56 4.69 5.62
C LEU A 150 -6.68 4.55 4.38
N PHE A 151 -7.24 4.67 3.17
CA PHE A 151 -6.44 4.63 1.95
C PHE A 151 -5.44 5.78 1.90
N GLY A 152 -5.87 7.01 2.24
CA GLY A 152 -4.98 8.16 2.31
C GLY A 152 -3.87 8.01 3.37
N ALA A 153 -4.19 7.42 4.52
CA ALA A 153 -3.19 7.11 5.55
C ALA A 153 -2.17 6.07 5.06
N GLY A 154 -2.62 5.03 4.36
CA GLY A 154 -1.72 4.06 3.72
C GLY A 154 -0.79 4.73 2.72
N VAL A 155 -1.31 5.61 1.84
CA VAL A 155 -0.46 6.36 0.90
C VAL A 155 0.57 7.21 1.63
N LEU A 156 0.19 7.91 2.70
CA LEU A 156 1.12 8.73 3.46
C LEU A 156 2.24 7.88 4.09
N LEU A 157 1.89 6.74 4.68
CA LEU A 157 2.87 5.80 5.26
C LEU A 157 3.81 5.23 4.19
N ALA A 158 3.29 4.82 3.04
CA ALA A 158 4.11 4.36 1.92
C ALA A 158 5.08 5.45 1.42
N VAL A 159 4.62 6.71 1.33
CA VAL A 159 5.50 7.82 0.93
C VAL A 159 6.60 8.05 1.97
N VAL A 160 6.30 7.88 3.26
CA VAL A 160 7.31 7.98 4.32
C VAL A 160 8.34 6.85 4.22
N ALA A 161 7.91 5.60 4.00
CA ALA A 161 8.81 4.46 3.82
C ALA A 161 9.70 4.62 2.58
N VAL A 162 9.12 4.92 1.41
CA VAL A 162 9.91 5.18 0.19
C VAL A 162 10.88 6.37 0.36
N ALA A 163 10.51 7.35 1.18
CA ALA A 163 11.39 8.48 1.46
C ALA A 163 12.51 8.14 2.44
N SER A 164 12.31 7.26 3.43
CA SER A 164 13.38 6.80 4.33
C SER A 164 14.44 6.03 3.55
N ASP A 165 14.02 5.07 2.71
CA ASP A 165 14.92 4.26 1.89
C ASP A 165 15.74 5.09 0.89
N SER A 166 15.21 6.25 0.46
CA SER A 166 15.92 7.13 -0.48
C SER A 166 17.11 7.91 0.11
N ILE A 167 17.33 7.83 1.42
CA ILE A 167 18.42 8.51 2.13
C ILE A 167 19.60 7.56 2.25
N ASP A 168 20.81 8.00 1.90
CA ASP A 168 22.03 7.18 2.05
C ASP A 168 22.35 6.91 3.53
N ILE A 169 21.85 5.78 4.03
CA ILE A 169 22.02 5.33 5.42
C ILE A 169 23.43 4.76 5.66
N HIS A 170 24.23 4.49 4.62
CA HIS A 170 25.61 4.00 4.80
C HIS A 170 26.53 5.03 5.47
N ALA A 171 26.08 6.29 5.56
CA ALA A 171 26.73 7.32 6.37
C ALA A 171 26.48 7.17 7.89
N HIS A 172 25.55 6.31 8.30
CA HIS A 172 25.12 6.14 9.69
C HIS A 172 25.80 4.96 10.38
N SER A 173 25.68 4.87 11.71
CA SER A 173 26.13 3.70 12.45
C SER A 173 25.19 2.52 12.22
N ILE A 174 25.72 1.30 12.31
CA ILE A 174 24.95 0.04 12.14
C ILE A 174 23.72 -0.02 13.07
N ASP A 175 23.81 0.55 14.28
CA ASP A 175 22.67 0.54 15.20
C ASP A 175 21.56 1.50 14.77
N VAL A 176 21.89 2.60 14.10
CA VAL A 176 20.89 3.52 13.53
C VAL A 176 20.23 2.88 12.31
N GLU A 177 21.01 2.28 11.42
CA GLU A 177 20.52 1.54 10.24
C GLU A 177 19.49 0.47 10.64
N ARG A 178 19.80 -0.34 11.66
CA ARG A 178 18.86 -1.37 12.16
C ARG A 178 17.53 -0.82 12.65
N VAL A 179 17.58 0.30 13.37
CA VAL A 179 16.36 0.93 13.92
C VAL A 179 15.53 1.54 12.80
N GLU A 180 16.20 2.17 11.84
CA GLU A 180 15.58 2.87 10.73
C GLU A 180 14.94 1.87 9.74
N GLN A 181 15.65 0.83 9.30
CA GLN A 181 15.07 -0.27 8.52
C GLN A 181 13.90 -0.96 9.24
N THR A 182 14.01 -1.21 10.55
CA THR A 182 12.87 -1.80 11.31
C THR A 182 11.68 -0.84 11.33
N ALA A 183 11.91 0.47 11.42
CA ALA A 183 10.84 1.47 11.42
C ALA A 183 10.19 1.59 10.03
N GLU A 184 10.98 1.47 8.97
CA GLU A 184 10.52 1.41 7.59
C GLU A 184 9.57 0.24 7.37
N GLU A 185 10.01 -0.98 7.67
CA GLU A 185 9.17 -2.19 7.49
C GLU A 185 7.88 -2.12 8.32
N ILE A 186 7.95 -1.58 9.54
CA ILE A 186 6.72 -1.34 10.34
C ILE A 186 5.79 -0.32 9.63
N ALA A 187 6.34 0.73 9.02
CA ALA A 187 5.56 1.71 8.27
C ALA A 187 4.95 1.10 6.99
N GLU A 188 5.68 0.23 6.29
CA GLU A 188 5.21 -0.49 5.12
C GLU A 188 4.08 -1.47 5.45
N LEU A 189 4.27 -2.34 6.45
CA LEU A 189 3.20 -3.22 6.91
C LEU A 189 1.96 -2.44 7.39
N ALA A 190 2.15 -1.30 8.07
CA ALA A 190 1.06 -0.42 8.47
C ALA A 190 0.34 0.18 7.24
N SER A 191 1.08 0.59 6.22
CA SER A 191 0.55 1.05 4.94
C SER A 191 -0.31 -0.02 4.25
N PHE A 192 0.21 -1.24 4.10
CA PHE A 192 -0.52 -2.35 3.47
C PHE A 192 -1.75 -2.76 4.27
N THR A 193 -1.65 -2.72 5.60
CA THR A 193 -2.80 -2.91 6.50
C THR A 193 -3.89 -1.86 6.24
N CYS A 194 -3.51 -0.59 6.11
CA CYS A 194 -4.44 0.50 5.78
C CYS A 194 -5.11 0.31 4.41
N PHE A 195 -4.34 -0.09 3.39
CA PHE A 195 -4.89 -0.39 2.06
C PHE A 195 -5.89 -1.56 2.09
N LEU A 196 -5.52 -2.66 2.75
CA LEU A 196 -6.37 -3.84 2.87
C LEU A 196 -7.70 -3.50 3.58
N LEU A 197 -7.63 -2.73 4.67
CA LEU A 197 -8.81 -2.25 5.38
C LEU A 197 -9.68 -1.36 4.50
N ALA A 198 -9.10 -0.36 3.83
CA ALA A 198 -9.82 0.55 2.97
C ALA A 198 -10.61 -0.19 1.87
N MET A 199 -9.96 -1.14 1.21
CA MET A 199 -10.57 -1.92 0.14
C MET A 199 -11.63 -2.90 0.66
N THR A 200 -11.35 -3.57 1.78
CA THR A 200 -12.31 -4.51 2.40
C THR A 200 -13.57 -3.78 2.87
N LEU A 201 -13.43 -2.63 3.51
CA LEU A 201 -14.57 -1.79 3.89
C LEU A 201 -15.37 -1.34 2.68
N ARG A 202 -14.68 -0.92 1.62
CA ARG A 202 -15.34 -0.50 0.38
C ARG A 202 -16.12 -1.65 -0.26
N LEU A 203 -15.55 -2.85 -0.30
CA LEU A 203 -16.21 -4.06 -0.78
C LEU A 203 -17.45 -4.39 0.06
N LEU A 204 -17.32 -4.40 1.39
CA LEU A 204 -18.44 -4.66 2.30
C LEU A 204 -19.59 -3.65 2.10
N ALA A 205 -19.28 -2.36 1.92
CA ALA A 205 -20.28 -1.34 1.62
C ALA A 205 -21.05 -1.66 0.32
N ILE A 206 -20.34 -2.03 -0.75
CA ILE A 206 -20.95 -2.37 -2.05
C ILE A 206 -21.84 -3.61 -1.96
N LEU A 207 -21.40 -4.64 -1.24
CA LEU A 207 -22.13 -5.89 -1.09
C LEU A 207 -23.39 -5.73 -0.23
N THR A 208 -23.37 -4.82 0.74
CA THR A 208 -24.48 -4.65 1.69
C THR A 208 -25.48 -3.58 1.29
N ASP A 209 -25.03 -2.47 0.70
CA ASP A 209 -25.91 -1.34 0.40
C ASP A 209 -26.52 -1.42 -1.00
N GLY A 210 -26.07 -2.38 -1.83
CA GLY A 210 -26.55 -2.63 -3.20
C GLY A 210 -26.30 -1.48 -4.19
N THR A 211 -26.06 -0.28 -3.70
CA THR A 211 -25.97 0.98 -4.44
C THR A 211 -24.52 1.32 -4.73
N VAL A 212 -24.05 0.93 -5.91
CA VAL A 212 -22.81 1.49 -6.48
C VAL A 212 -23.20 2.73 -7.27
N ARG A 213 -23.34 3.88 -6.61
CA ARG A 213 -23.30 5.17 -7.33
C ARG A 213 -21.89 5.72 -7.21
N LEU A 214 -21.06 5.42 -8.20
CA LEU A 214 -19.87 6.22 -8.43
C LEU A 214 -20.30 7.52 -9.13
N PRO A 215 -19.76 8.69 -8.74
CA PRO A 215 -20.04 9.93 -9.46
C PRO A 215 -19.63 9.77 -10.93
N ARG A 216 -20.54 10.07 -11.87
CA ARG A 216 -20.21 10.01 -13.30
C ARG A 216 -19.21 11.11 -13.60
N VAL A 217 -18.28 10.84 -14.52
CA VAL A 217 -17.40 11.85 -15.11
C VAL A 217 -18.29 12.81 -15.91
N GLY A 218 -18.82 13.82 -15.24
CA GLY A 218 -19.82 14.76 -15.79
C GLY A 218 -20.67 15.45 -14.71
N ASP A 219 -20.88 14.82 -13.55
CA ASP A 219 -21.78 15.36 -12.51
C ASP A 219 -21.24 16.63 -11.84
N VAL A 220 -19.92 16.89 -11.90
CA VAL A 220 -19.30 18.08 -11.28
C VAL A 220 -19.55 19.36 -12.11
N SER A 221 -19.75 19.24 -13.42
CA SER A 221 -19.94 20.42 -14.29
C SER A 221 -21.34 21.01 -14.23
N GLN A 222 -22.35 20.28 -13.75
CA GLN A 222 -23.72 20.80 -13.64
C GLN A 222 -24.02 21.46 -12.29
N ALA A 223 -23.34 21.07 -11.22
CA ALA A 223 -23.58 21.63 -9.88
C ALA A 223 -23.13 23.10 -9.72
N SER A 224 -22.29 23.63 -10.62
CA SER A 224 -21.86 25.04 -10.57
C SER A 224 -22.70 26.00 -11.40
N MET A 225 -23.71 25.52 -12.15
CA MET A 225 -24.51 26.38 -13.05
C MET A 225 -25.90 26.77 -12.50
N THR A 226 -26.35 26.18 -11.39
CA THR A 226 -27.68 26.45 -10.82
C THR A 226 -27.66 27.27 -9.53
N GLY A 227 -26.52 27.87 -9.17
CA GLY A 227 -26.42 28.85 -8.08
C GLY A 227 -26.58 30.27 -8.59
N LYS A 228 -27.82 30.69 -8.89
CA LYS A 228 -28.23 32.09 -8.98
C LYS A 228 -29.45 32.29 -8.10
#